data_AF-A0AAW1VCA2-F1
#
_entry.id   AF-A0AAW1VCA2-F1
#
_cell.length_a   1.000
_cell.length_b   1.000
_cell.length_c   1.000
_cell.angle_alpha   90.00
_cell.angle_beta   90.00
_cell.angle_gamma   90.00
#
_symmetry.space_group_name_H-M   'P 1'
#
loop_
_entity.id
_entity.type
_entity.pdbx_description
1 polymer ?
#
loop_
_entity_poly.entity_id
_entity_poly.type
_entity_poly.pdbx_seq_one_letter_code
_entity_poly.pdbx_strand_id
1 'polypeptide(L)'
;MNLRWNASEFGGVKDLRIPPHRLWKPDVLMYNSADEGFDGTYPTNVVVRNNGSCLYVPPGIFKSTCKIDITWFPFDDQRCKMKFGSWTYDGLQLDLQLQDDSGGDISSFITNGEWDLLDVILSKFPHSILNVHYEEILALSMEENIQYS
;
A
#
# COMPACT_ATOMS: atom_id res chain seq x y z
N MET A 1 10.22 5.98 -21.10
CA MET A 1 11.35 6.53 -20.30
C MET A 1 12.38 5.42 -20.13
N ASN A 2 13.65 5.65 -20.44
CA ASN A 2 14.71 4.66 -20.24
C ASN A 2 15.59 5.10 -19.06
N LEU A 3 15.53 4.36 -17.95
CA LEU A 3 16.22 4.66 -16.69
C LEU A 3 17.49 3.80 -16.49
N ARG A 4 18.00 3.19 -17.56
CA ARG A 4 19.19 2.32 -17.49
C ARG A 4 20.45 3.09 -17.85
N TRP A 5 21.54 2.81 -17.13
CA TRP A 5 22.87 3.30 -17.46
C TRP A 5 23.95 2.30 -17.09
N ASN A 6 25.11 2.44 -17.72
CA ASN A 6 26.28 1.64 -17.42
C ASN A 6 27.09 2.32 -16.30
N ALA A 7 27.19 1.69 -15.12
CA ALA A 7 27.87 2.29 -13.98
C ALA A 7 29.33 2.66 -14.26
N SER A 8 30.04 1.92 -15.14
CA SER A 8 31.44 2.21 -15.48
C SER A 8 31.62 3.55 -16.20
N GLU A 9 30.61 4.03 -16.92
CA GLU A 9 30.64 5.32 -17.63
C GLU A 9 30.42 6.52 -16.69
N PHE A 10 29.91 6.25 -15.48
CA PHE A 10 29.53 7.27 -14.49
C PHE A 10 30.25 7.04 -13.16
N GLY A 11 31.53 6.68 -13.19
CA GLY A 11 32.37 6.59 -11.99
C GLY A 11 31.91 5.54 -10.97
N GLY A 12 31.21 4.49 -11.43
CA GLY A 12 30.71 3.42 -10.58
C GLY A 12 29.37 3.71 -9.89
N VAL A 13 28.67 4.78 -10.25
CA VAL A 13 27.35 5.11 -9.69
C VAL A 13 26.33 4.02 -10.04
N LYS A 14 25.76 3.37 -9.01
CA LYS A 14 24.79 2.27 -9.16
C LYS A 14 23.35 2.68 -8.89
N ASP A 15 23.12 3.79 -8.20
CA ASP A 15 21.79 4.29 -7.91
C ASP A 15 21.76 5.83 -7.78
N LEU A 16 20.56 6.39 -7.97
CA LEU A 16 20.26 7.82 -7.90
C LEU A 16 18.96 8.03 -7.12
N ARG A 17 18.85 9.16 -6.42
CA ARG A 17 17.61 9.61 -5.75
C ARG A 17 16.96 10.68 -6.61
N ILE A 18 15.80 10.39 -7.18
CA ILE A 18 15.11 11.28 -8.13
C ILE A 18 13.75 11.68 -7.55
N PRO A 19 13.39 12.98 -7.56
CA PRO A 19 12.06 13.42 -7.16
C PRO A 19 10.95 12.73 -7.99
N PRO A 20 9.84 12.31 -7.36
CA PRO A 20 8.84 11.45 -7.99
C PRO A 20 8.13 12.14 -9.17
N HIS A 21 8.00 13.48 -9.14
CA HIS A 21 7.41 14.26 -10.23
C HIS A 21 8.26 14.29 -11.53
N ARG A 22 9.50 13.81 -11.48
CA ARG A 22 10.37 13.69 -12.67
C ARG A 22 10.32 12.32 -13.32
N LEU A 23 9.64 11.37 -12.70
CA LEU A 23 9.50 9.99 -13.16
C LEU A 23 8.02 9.68 -13.42
N TRP A 24 7.77 8.69 -14.26
CA TRP A 24 6.47 8.03 -14.22
C TRP A 24 6.38 7.22 -12.92
N LYS A 25 5.26 7.36 -12.20
CA LYS A 25 4.89 6.54 -11.04
C LYS A 25 3.45 6.07 -11.21
N PRO A 26 3.09 4.86 -10.76
CA PRO A 26 1.70 4.47 -10.73
C PRO A 26 0.93 5.35 -9.72
N ASP A 27 -0.35 5.55 -9.99
CA ASP A 27 -1.32 6.29 -9.20
C ASP A 27 -2.09 5.35 -8.27
N VAL A 28 -1.34 4.58 -7.47
CA VAL A 28 -1.93 3.68 -6.47
C VAL A 28 -2.51 4.51 -5.33
N LEU A 29 -3.82 4.42 -5.14
CA LEU A 29 -4.59 5.19 -4.16
C LEU A 29 -5.54 4.26 -3.40
N MET A 30 -6.03 4.72 -2.24
CA MET A 30 -6.97 3.95 -1.42
C MET A 30 -8.41 4.26 -1.81
N TYR A 31 -9.14 3.27 -2.32
CA TYR A 31 -10.51 3.45 -2.83
C TYR A 31 -11.53 3.73 -1.73
N ASN A 32 -11.39 3.09 -0.58
CA ASN A 32 -12.30 3.27 0.54
C ASN A 32 -11.77 4.29 1.57
N SER A 33 -11.07 5.32 1.08
CA SER A 33 -10.56 6.39 1.93
C SER A 33 -11.68 7.19 2.61
N ALA A 34 -11.47 7.47 3.89
CA ALA A 34 -12.27 8.36 4.72
C ALA A 34 -11.55 9.70 4.96
N ASP A 35 -10.35 9.89 4.39
CA ASP A 35 -9.59 11.14 4.52
C ASP A 35 -9.99 12.15 3.44
N GLU A 36 -10.04 13.43 3.80
CA GLU A 36 -10.17 14.54 2.84
C GLU A 36 -8.92 14.63 1.96
N GLY A 37 -7.75 14.30 2.53
CA GLY A 37 -6.50 14.09 1.79
C GLY A 37 -6.49 12.71 1.14
N PHE A 38 -7.11 12.60 -0.04
CA PHE A 38 -7.27 11.31 -0.74
C PHE A 38 -5.96 10.56 -0.99
N ASP A 39 -4.87 11.28 -1.27
CA ASP A 39 -3.50 10.73 -1.27
C ASP A 39 -2.91 10.88 0.15
N GLY A 40 -2.88 9.77 0.88
CA GLY A 40 -2.34 9.71 2.24
C GLY A 40 -0.80 9.67 2.31
N THR A 41 -0.10 9.70 1.18
CA THR A 41 1.36 9.55 1.14
C THR A 41 2.11 10.88 1.16
N TYR A 42 3.29 10.88 1.80
CA TYR A 42 4.21 12.00 1.74
C TYR A 42 5.23 11.79 0.61
N PRO A 43 5.44 12.77 -0.29
CA PRO A 43 6.33 12.59 -1.43
C PRO A 43 7.80 12.48 -0.99
N THR A 44 8.38 11.30 -1.22
CA THR A 44 9.82 11.05 -1.03
C THR A 44 10.53 10.88 -2.38
N ASN A 45 11.86 10.88 -2.38
CA ASN A 45 12.61 10.57 -3.60
C ASN A 45 12.54 9.07 -3.93
N VAL A 46 12.48 8.76 -5.22
CA VAL A 46 12.57 7.39 -5.74
C VAL A 46 14.03 6.99 -5.85
N VAL A 47 14.38 5.80 -5.35
CA VAL A 47 15.70 5.19 -5.56
C VAL A 47 15.68 4.46 -6.90
N VAL A 48 16.36 5.02 -7.90
CA VAL A 48 16.50 4.43 -9.23
C VAL A 48 17.85 3.74 -9.30
N ARG A 49 17.88 2.47 -9.68
CA ARG A 49 19.13 1.70 -9.88
C ARG A 49 19.53 1.69 -11.35
N ASN A 50 20.82 1.44 -11.61
CA ASN A 50 21.39 1.46 -12.96
C ASN A 50 20.80 0.42 -13.92
N ASN A 51 20.19 -0.65 -13.40
CA ASN A 51 19.44 -1.64 -14.18
C ASN A 51 18.01 -1.18 -14.56
N GLY A 52 17.61 0.02 -14.15
CA GLY A 52 16.30 0.62 -14.40
C GLY A 52 15.23 0.28 -13.37
N SER A 53 15.54 -0.52 -12.34
CA SER A 53 14.59 -0.77 -11.24
C SER A 53 14.41 0.46 -10.38
N CYS A 54 13.18 0.68 -9.91
CA CYS A 54 12.81 1.82 -9.08
C CYS A 54 12.24 1.30 -7.76
N LEU A 55 12.74 1.82 -6.64
CA LEU A 55 12.19 1.58 -5.31
C LEU A 55 11.58 2.89 -4.80
N TYR A 56 10.28 2.86 -4.54
CA TYR A 56 9.53 3.99 -4.01
C TYR A 56 8.73 3.52 -2.80
N VAL A 57 9.09 4.02 -1.62
CA VAL A 57 8.46 3.64 -0.34
C VAL A 57 8.14 4.94 0.40
N PRO A 58 7.09 5.66 0.01
CA PRO A 58 6.68 6.87 0.72
C PRO A 58 6.01 6.48 2.05
N PRO A 59 6.29 7.19 3.16
CA PRO A 59 5.47 7.05 4.35
C PRO A 59 4.08 7.65 4.09
N GLY A 60 3.07 7.17 4.80
CA GLY A 60 1.73 7.68 4.65
C GLY A 60 0.86 7.43 5.87
N ILE A 61 -0.20 8.23 5.99
CA ILE A 61 -1.27 8.05 6.97
C ILE A 61 -2.52 7.73 6.17
N PHE A 62 -3.12 6.57 6.42
CA PHE A 62 -4.30 6.11 5.72
C PHE A 62 -5.48 6.03 6.69
N LYS A 63 -6.57 6.72 6.34
CA LYS A 63 -7.86 6.60 7.03
C LYS A 63 -8.83 5.88 6.12
N SER A 64 -9.24 4.69 6.50
CA SER A 64 -10.18 3.89 5.72
C SER A 64 -11.57 3.91 6.35
N THR A 65 -12.58 3.76 5.51
CA THR A 65 -13.93 3.42 5.97
C THR A 65 -13.96 1.94 6.33
N CYS A 66 -14.45 1.64 7.53
CA CYS A 66 -14.61 0.28 8.05
C CYS A 66 -16.04 0.09 8.56
N LYS A 67 -16.65 -1.05 8.22
CA LYS A 67 -17.96 -1.42 8.76
C LYS A 67 -17.73 -2.07 10.12
N ILE A 68 -18.09 -1.34 11.17
CA ILE A 68 -18.02 -1.84 12.54
C ILE A 68 -19.22 -2.76 12.82
N ASP A 69 -18.94 -3.93 13.41
CA ASP A 69 -19.96 -4.83 13.94
C ASP A 69 -19.95 -4.82 15.47
N ILE A 70 -20.96 -4.18 16.07
CA ILE A 70 -21.08 -4.01 17.53
C ILE A 70 -21.94 -5.10 18.20
N THR A 71 -22.17 -6.23 17.53
CA THR A 71 -23.03 -7.30 18.06
C THR A 71 -22.55 -7.83 19.42
N TRP A 72 -21.24 -7.83 19.66
CA TRP A 72 -20.60 -8.42 20.85
C TRP A 72 -19.90 -7.43 21.76
N PHE A 73 -20.15 -6.13 21.58
CA PHE A 73 -19.49 -5.07 22.36
C PHE A 73 -19.52 -5.33 23.88
N PRO A 74 -18.39 -5.20 24.61
CA PRO A 74 -17.05 -4.73 24.16
C PRO A 74 -16.09 -5.85 23.69
N PHE A 75 -16.60 -7.03 23.33
CA PHE A 75 -15.83 -8.21 22.87
C PHE A 75 -15.96 -8.42 21.35
N ASP A 76 -15.98 -7.34 20.58
CA ASP A 76 -16.14 -7.39 19.14
C ASP A 76 -14.83 -7.44 18.36
N ASP A 77 -14.80 -8.31 17.35
CA ASP A 77 -13.74 -8.37 16.36
C ASP A 77 -14.04 -7.45 15.18
N GLN A 78 -13.05 -6.65 14.77
CA GLN A 78 -13.19 -5.73 13.64
C GLN A 78 -12.29 -6.10 12.45
N ARG A 79 -12.93 -6.39 11.32
CA ARG A 79 -12.24 -6.72 10.05
C ARG A 79 -12.32 -5.55 9.08
N CYS A 80 -11.30 -4.69 9.14
CA CYS A 80 -11.23 -3.49 8.32
C CYS A 80 -10.43 -3.70 7.04
N LYS A 81 -11.08 -3.54 5.89
CA LYS A 81 -10.41 -3.63 4.59
C LYS A 81 -9.78 -2.30 4.21
N MET A 82 -8.57 -2.32 3.68
CA MET A 82 -7.96 -1.15 3.03
C MET A 82 -7.72 -1.52 1.58
N LYS A 83 -8.42 -0.87 0.65
CA LYS A 83 -8.40 -1.24 -0.76
C LYS A 83 -7.47 -0.32 -1.53
N PHE A 84 -6.35 -0.84 -2.00
CA PHE A 84 -5.42 -0.10 -2.86
C PHE A 84 -5.52 -0.58 -4.31
N GLY A 85 -5.49 0.38 -5.24
CA GLY A 85 -5.49 0.11 -6.68
C GLY A 85 -5.08 1.35 -7.47
N SER A 86 -4.76 1.16 -8.75
CA SER A 86 -4.51 2.28 -9.66
C SER A 86 -5.81 2.95 -10.06
N TRP A 87 -5.85 4.27 -9.96
CA TRP A 87 -7.04 5.04 -10.30
C TRP A 87 -7.30 5.14 -11.81
N THR A 88 -6.23 5.19 -12.62
CA THR A 88 -6.33 5.43 -14.06
C THR A 88 -5.92 4.25 -14.94
N TYR A 89 -5.11 3.32 -14.44
CA TYR A 89 -4.65 2.15 -15.19
C TYR A 89 -5.48 0.91 -14.88
N ASP A 90 -5.80 0.15 -15.92
CA ASP A 90 -6.36 -1.19 -15.78
C ASP A 90 -5.25 -2.26 -15.67
N GLY A 91 -5.66 -3.49 -15.39
CA GLY A 91 -4.78 -4.66 -15.23
C GLY A 91 -4.05 -5.10 -16.50
N LEU A 92 -4.39 -4.56 -17.67
CA LEU A 92 -3.62 -4.79 -18.91
C LEU A 92 -2.46 -3.78 -19.03
N GLN A 93 -2.55 -2.65 -18.33
CA GLN A 93 -1.56 -1.58 -18.35
C GLN A 93 -0.64 -1.62 -17.13
N LEU A 94 -1.17 -1.98 -15.97
CA LEU A 94 -0.46 -2.04 -14.70
C LEU A 94 -0.82 -3.31 -13.93
N ASP A 95 0.19 -4.14 -13.68
CA ASP A 95 0.08 -5.36 -12.87
C ASP A 95 0.66 -5.10 -11.47
N LEU A 96 -0.21 -4.96 -10.48
CA LEU A 96 0.10 -4.83 -9.06
C LEU A 96 0.32 -6.21 -8.44
N GLN A 97 1.51 -6.43 -7.89
CA GLN A 97 1.90 -7.70 -7.29
C GLN A 97 2.25 -7.50 -5.82
N LEU A 98 1.93 -8.50 -5.00
CA LEU A 98 2.37 -8.55 -3.61
C LEU A 98 3.87 -8.82 -3.60
N GLN A 99 4.59 -8.13 -2.71
CA GLN A 99 6.02 -8.40 -2.52
C GLN A 99 6.24 -9.75 -1.81
N ASP A 100 5.33 -10.10 -0.91
CA ASP A 100 5.33 -11.35 -0.14
C ASP A 100 3.88 -11.81 0.06
N ASP A 101 3.67 -13.13 0.01
CA ASP A 101 2.39 -13.77 0.30
C ASP A 101 2.21 -14.03 1.81
N SER A 102 3.25 -13.79 2.62
CA SER A 102 3.28 -14.06 4.07
C SER A 102 2.52 -13.05 4.94
N GLY A 103 2.03 -11.94 4.35
CA GLY A 103 1.30 -10.90 5.07
C GLY A 103 1.98 -9.52 4.98
N GLY A 104 1.41 -8.54 5.68
CA GLY A 104 2.02 -7.22 5.80
C GLY A 104 3.22 -7.23 6.76
N ASP A 105 4.23 -6.41 6.48
CA ASP A 105 5.39 -6.26 7.37
C ASP A 105 4.98 -5.54 8.67
N ILE A 106 4.96 -6.28 9.77
CA ILE A 106 4.65 -5.80 11.12
C ILE A 106 5.89 -5.67 12.02
N SER A 107 7.11 -5.77 11.47
CA SER A 107 8.36 -5.72 12.25
C SER A 107 8.56 -4.42 13.04
N SER A 108 7.91 -3.34 12.60
CA SER A 108 7.92 -2.02 13.25
C SER A 108 6.56 -1.62 13.84
N PHE A 109 5.64 -2.57 13.99
CA PHE A 109 4.31 -2.31 14.56
C PHE A 109 4.43 -1.87 16.02
N ILE A 110 3.67 -0.82 16.36
CA ILE A 110 3.54 -0.30 17.72
C ILE A 110 2.14 -0.65 18.19
N THR A 111 2.03 -1.35 19.31
CA THR A 111 0.76 -1.79 19.89
C THR A 111 -0.11 -0.60 20.26
N ASN A 112 -1.41 -0.70 19.99
CA ASN A 112 -2.41 0.27 20.42
C ASN A 112 -2.89 -0.08 21.85
N GLY A 113 -3.39 0.92 22.60
CA GLY A 113 -3.91 0.69 23.95
C GLY A 113 -5.34 0.13 23.98
N GLU A 114 -6.10 0.30 22.90
CA GLU A 114 -7.51 -0.10 22.76
C GLU A 114 -7.69 -1.25 21.77
N TRP A 115 -6.73 -1.53 20.89
CA TRP A 115 -6.88 -2.52 19.82
C TRP A 115 -5.67 -3.45 19.72
N ASP A 116 -5.91 -4.75 19.72
CA ASP A 116 -4.93 -5.78 19.40
C ASP A 116 -4.97 -6.11 17.92
N LEU A 117 -3.79 -6.07 17.28
CA LEU A 117 -3.66 -6.48 15.88
C LEU A 117 -3.58 -8.00 15.81
N LEU A 118 -4.62 -8.65 15.28
CA LEU A 118 -4.68 -10.10 15.14
C LEU A 118 -3.92 -10.60 13.92
N ASP A 119 -4.17 -9.99 12.75
CA ASP A 119 -3.56 -10.42 11.50
C ASP A 119 -3.61 -9.32 10.41
N VAL A 120 -2.64 -9.37 9.50
CA VAL A 120 -2.57 -8.52 8.30
C VAL A 120 -2.55 -9.40 7.06
N ILE A 121 -3.72 -9.58 6.46
CA ILE A 121 -3.91 -10.48 5.33
C ILE A 121 -3.79 -9.70 4.02
N LEU A 122 -2.73 -10.00 3.26
CA LEU A 122 -2.59 -9.52 1.89
C LEU A 122 -3.37 -10.43 0.95
N SER A 123 -4.19 -9.86 0.08
CA SER A 123 -4.88 -10.62 -0.96
C SER A 123 -5.05 -9.73 -2.18
N LYS A 124 -4.74 -10.30 -3.34
CA LYS A 124 -4.99 -9.69 -4.65
C LYS A 124 -6.33 -10.18 -5.17
N PHE A 125 -7.27 -9.26 -5.38
CA PHE A 125 -8.57 -9.61 -5.95
C PHE A 125 -8.64 -9.16 -7.40
N PRO A 126 -8.91 -10.06 -8.36
CA PRO A 126 -9.29 -9.65 -9.70
C PRO A 126 -10.70 -9.07 -9.64
N HIS A 127 -10.83 -7.78 -9.91
CA HIS A 127 -12.13 -7.13 -10.04
C HIS A 127 -12.40 -6.83 -11.51
N SER A 128 -13.58 -7.18 -12.02
CA SER A 128 -13.93 -6.96 -13.42
C SER A 128 -15.16 -6.07 -13.50
N ILE A 129 -15.01 -4.83 -13.93
CA ILE A 129 -16.14 -3.93 -14.24
C ILE A 129 -16.18 -3.77 -15.76
N LEU A 130 -17.29 -4.14 -16.40
CA LEU A 130 -17.47 -3.95 -17.86
C LEU A 130 -16.33 -4.52 -18.72
N ASN A 131 -15.78 -5.70 -18.37
CA ASN A 131 -14.60 -6.35 -18.99
C ASN A 131 -13.26 -5.62 -18.79
N VAL A 132 -13.17 -4.67 -17.87
CA VAL A 132 -11.92 -4.05 -17.43
C VAL A 132 -11.46 -4.71 -16.14
N HIS A 133 -10.25 -5.26 -16.14
CA HIS A 133 -9.64 -5.88 -14.97
C HIS A 133 -9.01 -4.80 -14.08
N TYR A 134 -9.33 -4.83 -12.79
CA TYR A 134 -8.70 -4.02 -11.76
C TYR A 134 -8.08 -4.97 -10.75
N GLU A 135 -7.01 -4.49 -10.12
CA GLU A 135 -6.30 -5.24 -9.11
C GLU A 135 -6.40 -4.48 -7.79
N GLU A 136 -7.12 -5.07 -6.85
CA GLU A 136 -7.21 -4.55 -5.49
C GLU A 136 -6.28 -5.35 -4.57
N ILE A 137 -5.56 -4.65 -3.70
CA ILE A 137 -4.70 -5.26 -2.68
C ILE A 137 -5.20 -4.85 -1.28
N LEU A 138 -5.33 -5.84 -0.37
CA LEU A 138 -5.30 -5.79 1.13
C LEU A 138 -6.62 -5.87 1.96
N ALA A 139 -6.52 -6.57 3.10
CA ALA A 139 -7.43 -6.52 4.27
C ALA A 139 -6.67 -6.55 5.62
N LEU A 140 -7.07 -5.74 6.61
CA LEU A 140 -6.59 -5.78 8.01
C LEU A 140 -7.61 -6.46 8.93
N SER A 141 -7.15 -7.17 9.97
CA SER A 141 -8.01 -7.73 11.03
C SER A 141 -7.50 -7.32 12.41
N MET A 142 -8.35 -6.69 13.22
CA MET A 142 -8.06 -6.16 14.56
C MET A 142 -9.15 -6.60 15.55
N GLU A 143 -8.81 -6.74 16.83
CA GLU A 143 -9.74 -7.05 17.94
C GLU A 143 -9.61 -5.97 19.02
N GLU A 144 -10.69 -5.65 19.72
CA GLU A 144 -10.66 -4.66 20.81
C GLU A 144 -9.93 -5.24 22.04
N ASN A 145 -8.96 -4.51 22.60
CA ASN A 145 -8.20 -4.90 23.79
C ASN A 145 -8.92 -4.45 25.07
N ILE A 146 -9.51 -5.43 25.76
CA ILE A 146 -10.41 -5.24 26.89
C ILE A 146 -9.65 -5.03 28.21
N GLN A 147 -8.31 -5.10 28.24
CA GLN A 147 -7.57 -4.80 29.48
C GLN A 147 -7.68 -3.34 29.91
N TYR A 148 -8.14 -2.45 29.02
CA TYR A 148 -8.22 -1.00 29.24
C TYR A 148 -9.64 -0.42 29.18
N SER A 149 -10.67 -1.27 29.02
CA SER A 149 -12.10 -0.90 29.01
C SER A 149 -12.77 -1.03 30.38
#